data_AF-A0A954H236-F1
#
_entry.id   AF-A0A954H236-F1
#
_cell.length_a   1.000
_cell.length_b   1.000
_cell.length_c   1.000
_cell.angle_alpha   90.00
_cell.angle_beta   90.00
_cell.angle_gamma   90.00
#
_symmetry.space_group_name_H-M   'P 1'
#
loop_
_entity.id
_entity.type
_entity.pdbx_description
1 polymer ?
#
loop_
_entity_poly.entity_id
_entity_poly.type
_entity_poly.pdbx_seq_one_letter_code
_entity_poly.pdbx_strand_id
1 'polypeptide(L)'
;MRCPDPDTIELFLAGVLASSEQHEIETHFDECASCQQALSELAAAIPATPLDTNAPPEWSSEVAKRLRDALREVDHGSDDKPEFIELRLPFHVGDFELQEVIGCGGMGTVYRARQSKLNRTVAVKMIVRQHMKPSLVDRFYVEARAAGKLDHPGIVPVYDVGQFGPYVFYAMAFVPGGTLAELVAKRPLSPQAAADMVRMIAEAVQYAHERGIIHRDLKPSNILLESDQRPKVADFGLAKQLESSSDLTASGDVLGTPGYMPPEQAGGQTSVTTAADIYGLGAILYH
;
A
#
# COMPACT_ATOMS: atom_id res chain seq x y z
N MET A 1 -14.88 -6.30 -28.08
CA MET A 1 -13.94 -5.85 -27.02
C MET A 1 -12.74 -6.77 -26.99
N ARG A 2 -11.59 -6.37 -26.42
CA ARG A 2 -10.50 -7.31 -26.13
C ARG A 2 -10.85 -8.10 -24.87
N CYS A 3 -10.40 -9.35 -24.78
CA CYS A 3 -10.52 -10.12 -23.55
C CYS A 3 -9.81 -9.41 -22.39
N PRO A 4 -10.36 -9.44 -21.17
CA PRO A 4 -9.64 -8.99 -19.98
C PRO A 4 -8.36 -9.79 -19.84
N ASP A 5 -7.28 -9.10 -19.45
CA ASP A 5 -6.00 -9.74 -19.16
C ASP A 5 -6.10 -10.63 -17.90
N PRO A 6 -5.16 -11.58 -17.74
CA PRO A 6 -5.18 -12.50 -16.60
C PRO A 6 -5.25 -11.83 -15.23
N ASP A 7 -4.60 -10.68 -15.06
CA ASP A 7 -4.56 -9.94 -13.79
C ASP A 7 -5.95 -9.35 -13.48
N THR A 8 -6.64 -8.83 -14.50
CA THR A 8 -8.04 -8.37 -14.39
C THR A 8 -9.00 -9.50 -14.02
N ILE A 9 -8.80 -10.70 -14.57
CA ILE A 9 -9.59 -11.89 -14.23
C ILE A 9 -9.34 -12.32 -12.79
N GLU A 10 -8.10 -12.29 -12.32
CA GLU A 10 -7.73 -12.63 -10.94
C GLU A 10 -8.38 -11.66 -9.92
N LEU A 11 -8.38 -10.36 -10.22
CA LEU A 11 -9.09 -9.35 -9.42
C LEU A 11 -10.61 -9.53 -9.44
N PHE A 12 -11.17 -9.91 -10.58
CA PHE A 12 -12.59 -10.24 -10.68
C PHE A 12 -12.94 -11.44 -9.79
N LEU A 13 -12.16 -12.52 -9.85
CA LEU A 13 -12.35 -13.73 -9.04
C LEU A 13 -12.16 -13.47 -7.54
N ALA A 14 -11.20 -12.61 -7.17
CA ALA A 14 -11.00 -12.18 -5.79
C ALA A 14 -12.11 -11.23 -5.28
N GLY A 15 -13.06 -10.82 -6.13
CA GLY A 15 -14.21 -9.98 -5.76
C GLY A 15 -13.83 -8.54 -5.43
N VAL A 16 -12.67 -8.10 -5.92
CA VAL A 16 -12.05 -6.84 -5.51
C VAL A 16 -12.29 -5.68 -6.48
N LEU A 17 -12.79 -5.96 -7.69
CA LEU A 17 -13.10 -4.91 -8.68
C LEU A 17 -14.27 -4.02 -8.25
N ALA A 18 -14.32 -2.77 -8.76
CA ALA A 18 -15.47 -1.90 -8.52
C ALA A 18 -16.74 -2.49 -9.15
N SER A 19 -17.92 -2.19 -8.60
CA SER A 19 -19.18 -2.79 -9.07
C SER A 19 -19.48 -2.54 -10.56
N SER A 20 -19.02 -1.42 -11.12
CA SER A 20 -19.12 -1.14 -12.56
C SER A 20 -18.18 -2.01 -13.39
N GLU A 21 -16.95 -2.22 -12.92
CA GLU A 21 -15.94 -3.06 -13.59
C GLU A 21 -16.31 -4.55 -13.50
N GLN A 22 -16.85 -4.98 -12.35
CA GLN A 22 -17.43 -6.32 -12.20
C GLN A 22 -18.54 -6.55 -13.21
N HIS A 23 -19.46 -5.60 -13.36
CA HIS A 23 -20.56 -5.71 -14.31
C HIS A 23 -20.09 -5.73 -15.77
N GLU A 24 -19.08 -4.92 -16.12
CA GLU A 24 -18.48 -4.92 -17.46
C GLU A 24 -17.79 -6.25 -17.79
N ILE A 25 -17.10 -6.85 -16.81
CA ILE A 25 -16.42 -8.13 -16.97
C ILE A 25 -17.42 -9.29 -17.01
N GLU A 26 -18.46 -9.27 -16.16
CA GLU A 26 -19.59 -10.23 -16.23
C GLU A 26 -20.26 -10.17 -17.61
N THR A 27 -20.58 -8.96 -18.08
CA THR A 27 -21.18 -8.76 -19.40
C THR A 27 -20.24 -9.25 -20.51
N HIS A 28 -18.94 -8.96 -20.42
CA HIS A 28 -17.96 -9.46 -21.39
C HIS A 28 -17.91 -10.97 -21.42
N PHE A 29 -17.93 -11.60 -20.25
CA PHE A 29 -17.87 -13.04 -20.14
C PHE A 29 -19.13 -13.74 -20.68
N ASP A 30 -20.30 -13.13 -20.56
CA ASP A 30 -21.54 -13.64 -21.16
C ASP A 30 -21.50 -13.58 -22.71
N GLU A 31 -20.75 -12.62 -23.27
CA GLU A 31 -20.70 -12.38 -24.72
C GLU A 31 -19.45 -12.98 -25.42
N CYS A 32 -18.46 -13.48 -24.67
CA CYS A 32 -17.14 -13.86 -25.20
C CYS A 32 -16.84 -15.37 -25.09
N ALA A 33 -16.99 -16.07 -26.22
CA ALA A 33 -16.80 -17.53 -26.30
C ALA A 33 -15.40 -18.01 -25.85
N SER A 34 -14.33 -17.26 -26.11
CA SER A 34 -12.97 -17.64 -25.70
C SER A 34 -12.77 -17.55 -24.19
N CYS A 35 -13.37 -16.55 -23.53
CA CYS A 35 -13.32 -16.43 -22.08
C CYS A 35 -14.18 -17.52 -21.41
N GLN A 36 -15.36 -17.83 -21.96
CA GLN A 36 -16.22 -18.92 -21.49
C GLN A 36 -15.49 -20.27 -21.53
N GLN A 37 -14.74 -20.53 -22.61
CA GLN A 37 -13.96 -21.76 -22.72
C GLN A 37 -12.82 -21.84 -21.69
N ALA A 38 -12.04 -20.76 -21.52
CA ALA A 38 -10.96 -20.72 -20.54
C ALA A 38 -11.47 -20.93 -19.10
N LEU A 39 -12.62 -20.34 -18.76
CA LEU A 39 -13.22 -20.48 -17.44
C LEU A 39 -13.85 -21.85 -17.21
N SER A 40 -14.43 -22.47 -18.23
CA SER A 40 -14.91 -23.85 -18.16
C SER A 40 -13.77 -24.83 -17.88
N GLU A 41 -12.62 -24.64 -18.50
CA GLU A 41 -11.41 -25.43 -18.25
C GLU A 41 -10.88 -25.24 -16.81
N LEU A 42 -10.87 -24.00 -16.31
CA LEU A 42 -10.52 -23.69 -14.91
C LEU A 42 -11.51 -24.30 -13.91
N ALA A 43 -12.81 -24.20 -14.16
CA ALA A 43 -13.85 -24.77 -13.31
C ALA A 43 -13.80 -26.31 -13.30
N ALA A 44 -13.48 -26.94 -14.43
CA ALA A 44 -13.31 -28.39 -14.54
C ALA A 44 -12.07 -28.93 -13.79
N ALA A 45 -11.08 -28.08 -13.53
CA ALA A 45 -9.90 -28.42 -12.74
C ALA A 45 -10.15 -28.39 -11.22
N ILE A 46 -11.31 -27.87 -10.77
CA ILE A 46 -11.74 -27.89 -9.38
C ILE A 46 -12.46 -29.23 -9.11
N PRO A 47 -12.07 -30.02 -8.09
CA PRO A 47 -12.71 -31.31 -7.79
C PRO A 47 -14.23 -31.13 -7.56
N ALA A 48 -15.05 -31.72 -8.44
CA ALA A 48 -16.48 -31.46 -8.47
C ALA A 48 -17.28 -32.27 -7.43
N THR A 49 -18.24 -31.62 -6.76
CA THR A 49 -19.57 -32.22 -6.52
C THR A 49 -20.48 -31.92 -7.72
N PRO A 50 -21.41 -32.81 -8.11
CA PRO A 50 -21.93 -32.86 -9.48
C PRO A 50 -22.77 -31.63 -9.84
N LEU A 51 -22.57 -31.10 -11.04
CA LEU A 51 -23.46 -30.16 -11.71
C LEU A 51 -24.53 -30.94 -12.47
N ASP A 52 -25.79 -30.49 -12.39
CA ASP A 52 -26.87 -30.94 -13.26
C ASP A 52 -26.54 -30.57 -14.71
N THR A 53 -26.42 -31.58 -15.59
CA THR A 53 -25.78 -31.47 -16.91
C THR A 53 -26.72 -31.06 -18.05
N ASN A 54 -27.87 -30.45 -17.76
CA ASN A 54 -28.91 -30.19 -18.78
C ASN A 54 -29.25 -28.72 -19.06
N ALA A 55 -28.40 -27.76 -18.69
CA ALA A 55 -28.55 -26.36 -19.09
C ALA A 55 -27.27 -25.83 -19.77
N PRO A 56 -27.37 -24.93 -20.77
CA PRO A 56 -26.20 -24.22 -21.29
C PRO A 56 -25.51 -23.46 -20.14
N PRO A 57 -24.18 -23.21 -20.21
CA PRO A 57 -23.46 -22.53 -19.14
C PRO A 57 -23.82 -21.04 -19.18
N GLU A 58 -25.02 -20.70 -18.72
CA GLU A 58 -25.25 -19.37 -18.17
C GLU A 58 -24.32 -19.24 -16.99
N TRP A 59 -23.60 -18.11 -16.92
CA TRP A 59 -22.81 -17.74 -15.77
C TRP A 59 -23.73 -17.56 -14.57
N SER A 60 -24.09 -18.67 -13.92
CA SER A 60 -24.85 -18.60 -12.69
C SER A 60 -23.95 -17.99 -11.62
N SER A 61 -24.51 -17.09 -10.81
CA SER A 61 -23.88 -16.57 -9.60
C SER A 61 -23.29 -17.68 -8.72
N GLU A 62 -23.80 -18.91 -8.85
CA GLU A 62 -23.33 -20.14 -8.24
C GLU A 62 -21.94 -20.60 -8.71
N VAL A 63 -21.56 -20.47 -9.98
CA VAL A 63 -20.21 -20.83 -10.48
C VAL A 63 -19.16 -19.83 -9.99
N ALA A 64 -19.45 -18.53 -10.06
CA ALA A 64 -18.59 -17.50 -9.47
C ALA A 64 -18.47 -17.66 -7.95
N LYS A 65 -19.57 -18.03 -7.28
CA LYS A 65 -19.56 -18.33 -5.85
C LYS A 65 -18.70 -19.55 -5.54
N ARG A 66 -18.79 -20.64 -6.30
CA ARG A 66 -17.97 -21.85 -6.11
C ARG A 66 -16.48 -21.61 -6.38
N LEU A 67 -16.13 -20.80 -7.38
CA LEU A 67 -14.74 -20.37 -7.60
C LEU A 67 -14.22 -19.55 -6.41
N ARG A 68 -15.03 -18.60 -5.90
CA ARG A 68 -14.71 -17.83 -4.69
C ARG A 68 -14.57 -18.72 -3.44
N ASP A 69 -15.46 -19.69 -3.27
CA ASP A 69 -15.46 -20.59 -2.11
C ASP A 69 -14.29 -21.59 -2.18
N ALA A 70 -13.97 -22.12 -3.38
CA ALA A 70 -12.81 -22.97 -3.59
C ALA A 70 -11.47 -22.23 -3.39
N LEU A 71 -11.43 -20.93 -3.69
CA LEU A 71 -10.27 -20.08 -3.37
C LEU A 71 -10.16 -19.78 -1.86
N ARG A 72 -11.29 -19.75 -1.13
CA ARG A 72 -11.34 -19.53 0.33
C ARG A 72 -11.01 -20.77 1.15
N GLU A 73 -11.35 -21.97 0.69
CA GLU A 73 -11.06 -23.23 1.42
C GLU A 73 -9.55 -23.54 1.53
N VAL A 74 -8.68 -22.84 0.81
CA VAL A 74 -7.22 -22.94 0.96
C VAL A 74 -6.72 -22.12 2.17
N ASP A 75 -7.54 -21.21 2.71
CA ASP A 75 -7.19 -20.32 3.82
C ASP A 75 -8.05 -20.58 5.06
N HIS A 76 -7.76 -21.68 5.74
CA HIS A 76 -8.20 -21.88 7.13
C HIS A 76 -6.97 -21.88 8.05
N GLY A 77 -6.63 -20.69 8.55
CA GLY A 77 -5.61 -20.51 9.57
C GLY A 77 -5.51 -19.10 10.15
N SER A 78 -6.39 -18.80 11.12
CA SER A 78 -6.34 -17.76 12.17
C SER A 78 -6.54 -16.28 11.81
N ASP A 79 -7.65 -15.72 12.34
CA ASP A 79 -7.84 -14.32 12.75
C ASP A 79 -6.63 -13.85 13.59
N ASP A 80 -5.71 -13.06 12.99
CA ASP A 80 -4.76 -12.09 13.63
C ASP A 80 -3.48 -11.81 12.80
N LYS A 81 -3.46 -12.03 11.48
CA LYS A 81 -2.32 -11.60 10.66
C LYS A 81 -2.56 -10.20 10.09
N PRO A 82 -1.53 -9.31 10.07
CA PRO A 82 -1.67 -8.02 9.40
C PRO A 82 -2.13 -8.26 7.97
N GLU A 83 -3.11 -7.48 7.48
CA GLU A 83 -3.74 -7.65 6.17
C GLU A 83 -2.69 -7.53 5.04
N PHE A 84 -2.06 -8.65 4.71
CA PHE A 84 -1.19 -8.79 3.54
C PHE A 84 -2.10 -8.79 2.31
N ILE A 85 -1.78 -7.96 1.32
CA ILE A 85 -2.38 -8.13 0.00
C ILE A 85 -1.67 -9.35 -0.64
N GLU A 86 -2.31 -10.51 -0.55
CA GLU A 86 -1.82 -11.74 -1.17
C GLU A 86 -2.00 -11.67 -2.69
N LEU A 87 -1.01 -11.08 -3.37
CA LEU A 87 -0.90 -11.11 -4.82
C LEU A 87 0.07 -12.22 -5.23
N ARG A 88 -0.27 -12.94 -6.30
CA ARG A 88 0.68 -13.86 -6.93
C ARG A 88 1.71 -13.05 -7.71
N LEU A 89 2.95 -13.02 -7.24
CA LEU A 89 4.03 -12.25 -7.89
C LEU A 89 4.74 -13.08 -8.98
N PRO A 90 5.19 -12.45 -10.09
CA PRO A 90 5.04 -11.03 -10.39
C PRO A 90 3.61 -10.66 -10.77
N PHE A 91 3.18 -9.45 -10.37
CA PHE A 91 1.82 -8.94 -10.60
C PHE A 91 1.87 -7.54 -11.24
N HIS A 92 1.02 -7.22 -12.21
CA HIS A 92 1.05 -5.90 -12.84
C HIS A 92 0.01 -4.93 -12.29
N VAL A 93 0.47 -3.72 -11.96
CA VAL A 93 -0.36 -2.55 -11.67
C VAL A 93 -0.02 -1.48 -12.70
N GLY A 94 -0.76 -1.46 -13.81
CA GLY A 94 -0.48 -0.56 -14.93
C GLY A 94 0.94 -0.76 -15.49
N ASP A 95 1.79 0.26 -15.40
CA ASP A 95 3.18 0.22 -15.87
C ASP A 95 4.16 -0.42 -14.87
N PHE A 96 3.69 -0.89 -13.71
CA PHE A 96 4.51 -1.42 -12.63
C PHE A 96 4.35 -2.94 -12.51
N GLU A 97 5.44 -3.68 -12.73
CA GLU A 97 5.54 -5.11 -12.43
C GLU A 97 6.02 -5.26 -10.98
N LEU A 98 5.12 -5.64 -10.06
CA LEU A 98 5.43 -5.92 -8.66
C LEU A 98 6.18 -7.25 -8.58
N GLN A 99 7.32 -7.28 -7.90
CA GLN A 99 8.24 -8.44 -7.96
C GLN A 99 8.37 -9.16 -6.61
N GLU A 100 8.46 -8.41 -5.53
CA GLU A 100 8.56 -8.94 -4.16
C GLU A 100 7.98 -7.95 -3.15
N VAL A 101 7.50 -8.47 -2.02
CA VAL A 101 7.12 -7.64 -0.87
C VAL A 101 8.39 -7.20 -0.14
N ILE A 102 8.52 -5.90 0.11
CA ILE A 102 9.65 -5.30 0.85
C ILE A 102 9.24 -4.66 2.17
N GLY A 103 7.94 -4.54 2.44
CA GLY A 103 7.44 -4.06 3.73
C GLY A 103 5.93 -4.22 3.84
N CYS A 104 5.48 -4.47 5.07
CA CYS A 104 4.06 -4.51 5.40
C CYS A 104 3.82 -3.65 6.64
N GLY A 105 2.76 -2.84 6.61
CA GLY A 105 2.33 -2.03 7.74
C GLY A 105 0.82 -2.01 7.85
N GLY A 106 0.29 -1.39 8.91
CA GLY A 106 -1.15 -1.39 9.23
C GLY A 106 -2.08 -0.74 8.20
N MET A 107 -1.53 -0.25 7.09
CA MET A 107 -2.29 0.42 6.03
C MET A 107 -2.08 -0.20 4.65
N GLY A 108 -1.21 -1.20 4.52
CA GLY A 108 -0.95 -1.80 3.22
C GLY A 108 0.44 -2.41 3.04
N THR A 109 0.71 -2.81 1.82
CA THR A 109 1.88 -3.57 1.43
C THR A 109 2.76 -2.75 0.47
N VAL A 110 4.06 -2.75 0.72
CA VAL A 110 5.07 -2.11 -0.13
C VAL A 110 5.79 -3.20 -0.92
N TYR A 111 5.82 -3.05 -2.24
CA TYR A 111 6.45 -3.98 -3.16
C TYR A 111 7.67 -3.32 -3.81
N ARG A 112 8.76 -4.08 -4.00
CA ARG A 112 9.76 -3.73 -5.02
C ARG A 112 9.15 -4.04 -6.38
N ALA A 113 9.21 -3.08 -7.28
CA ALA A 113 8.61 -3.20 -8.60
C ALA A 113 9.56 -2.68 -9.68
N ARG A 114 9.33 -3.11 -10.92
CA ARG A 114 9.95 -2.54 -12.11
C ARG A 114 8.92 -1.68 -12.84
N GLN A 115 9.25 -0.41 -13.08
CA GLN A 115 8.46 0.44 -13.97
C GLN A 115 8.87 0.16 -15.42
N SER A 116 8.05 -0.55 -16.18
CA SER A 116 8.42 -1.15 -17.46
C SER A 116 8.83 -0.12 -18.52
N LYS A 117 8.11 1.00 -18.64
CA LYS A 117 8.39 2.04 -19.65
C LYS A 117 9.72 2.77 -19.46
N LEU A 118 10.10 3.02 -18.21
CA LEU A 118 11.36 3.72 -17.87
C LEU A 118 12.49 2.75 -17.50
N ASN A 119 12.19 1.46 -17.45
CA ASN A 119 13.12 0.41 -17.06
C ASN A 119 13.90 0.72 -15.77
N ARG A 120 13.18 1.11 -14.71
CA ARG A 120 13.77 1.44 -13.41
C ARG A 120 13.10 0.68 -12.27
N THR A 121 13.87 0.42 -11.22
CA THR A 121 13.35 -0.15 -9.97
C THR A 121 12.69 0.95 -9.13
N VAL A 122 11.51 0.66 -8.61
CA VAL A 122 10.71 1.55 -7.76
C VAL A 122 10.14 0.75 -6.58
N ALA A 123 9.65 1.47 -5.57
CA ALA A 123 8.80 0.91 -4.52
C ALA A 123 7.35 1.32 -4.80
N VAL A 124 6.41 0.39 -4.72
CA VAL A 124 4.97 0.65 -4.88
C VAL A 124 4.26 0.27 -3.60
N LYS A 125 3.63 1.25 -2.94
CA LYS A 125 2.78 0.98 -1.77
C LYS A 125 1.34 0.87 -2.23
N MET A 126 0.70 -0.26 -1.94
CA MET A 126 -0.70 -0.53 -2.22
C MET A 126 -1.49 -0.50 -0.92
N ILE A 127 -2.63 0.18 -0.94
CA ILE A 127 -3.51 0.40 0.21
C ILE A 127 -4.94 0.02 -0.17
N VAL A 128 -5.62 -0.74 0.68
CA VAL A 128 -7.00 -1.17 0.42
C VAL A 128 -7.98 0.00 0.63
N ARG A 129 -8.69 0.39 -0.43
CA ARG A 129 -9.65 1.52 -0.43
C ARG A 129 -10.89 1.26 0.42
N GLN A 130 -11.31 0.00 0.59
CA GLN A 130 -12.54 -0.33 1.32
C GLN A 130 -12.48 0.08 2.80
N HIS A 131 -11.28 0.27 3.34
CA HIS A 131 -11.05 0.78 4.69
C HIS A 131 -11.01 2.32 4.76
N MET A 132 -11.15 2.99 3.61
CA MET A 132 -11.17 4.45 3.52
C MET A 132 -12.58 4.99 3.34
N LYS A 133 -12.92 6.02 4.13
CA LYS A 133 -14.08 6.87 3.84
C LYS A 133 -13.85 7.58 2.49
N PRO A 134 -14.88 7.83 1.66
CA PRO A 134 -14.71 8.47 0.35
C PRO A 134 -13.92 9.79 0.40
N SER A 135 -14.11 10.60 1.46
CA SER A 135 -13.39 11.85 1.70
C SER A 135 -11.88 11.68 1.94
N LEU A 136 -11.43 10.48 2.29
CA LEU A 136 -10.02 10.15 2.50
C LEU A 136 -9.30 9.83 1.20
N VAL A 137 -10.01 9.25 0.23
CA VAL A 137 -9.43 8.92 -1.09
C VAL A 137 -9.02 10.19 -1.81
N ASP A 138 -9.90 11.20 -1.83
CA ASP A 138 -9.58 12.50 -2.44
C ASP A 138 -8.39 13.18 -1.73
N ARG A 139 -8.32 13.09 -0.40
CA ARG A 139 -7.21 13.63 0.38
C ARG A 139 -5.91 12.89 0.11
N PHE A 140 -5.94 11.57 0.01
CA PHE A 140 -4.79 10.75 -0.35
C PHE A 140 -4.16 11.23 -1.67
N TYR A 141 -4.99 11.47 -2.70
CA TYR A 141 -4.48 12.01 -3.96
C TYR A 141 -3.93 13.43 -3.82
N VAL A 142 -4.57 14.29 -3.03
CA VAL A 142 -4.06 15.65 -2.77
C VAL A 142 -2.70 15.61 -2.07
N GLU A 143 -2.55 14.79 -1.04
CA GLU A 143 -1.32 14.64 -0.27
C GLU A 143 -0.21 13.98 -1.12
N ALA A 144 -0.53 12.96 -1.91
CA ALA A 144 0.43 12.32 -2.82
C ALA A 144 0.93 13.28 -3.90
N ARG A 145 0.04 14.10 -4.45
CA ARG A 145 0.43 15.15 -5.41
C ARG A 145 1.24 16.26 -4.75
N ALA A 146 0.99 16.58 -3.48
CA ALA A 146 1.80 17.53 -2.74
C ALA A 146 3.20 16.96 -2.48
N ALA A 147 3.30 15.71 -2.03
CA ALA A 147 4.55 15.00 -1.82
C ALA A 147 5.36 14.84 -3.12
N GLY A 148 4.70 14.58 -4.26
CA GLY A 148 5.34 14.50 -5.58
C GLY A 148 5.96 15.82 -6.07
N LYS A 149 5.70 16.95 -5.41
CA LYS A 149 6.37 18.25 -5.70
C LYS A 149 7.65 18.45 -4.88
N LEU A 150 7.93 17.58 -3.91
CA LEU A 150 9.14 17.68 -3.10
C LEU A 150 10.34 17.18 -3.92
N ASP A 151 11.33 18.05 -4.08
CA ASP A 151 12.60 17.74 -4.75
C ASP A 151 13.75 18.11 -3.81
N HIS A 152 14.19 17.13 -3.02
CA HIS A 152 15.25 17.29 -2.03
C HIS A 152 16.04 15.98 -1.90
N PRO A 153 17.38 16.01 -1.82
CA PRO A 153 18.20 14.80 -1.76
C PRO A 153 17.88 13.90 -0.55
N GLY A 154 17.44 14.48 0.57
CA GLY A 154 17.03 13.77 1.79
C GLY A 154 15.55 13.36 1.84
N ILE A 155 14.80 13.46 0.74
CA ILE A 155 13.40 13.01 0.64
C ILE A 155 13.32 11.90 -0.41
N VAL A 156 12.46 10.90 -0.18
CA VAL A 156 12.15 9.88 -1.19
C VAL A 156 11.21 10.49 -2.24
N PRO A 157 11.60 10.59 -3.52
CA PRO A 157 10.73 11.10 -4.55
C PRO A 157 9.50 10.20 -4.76
N VAL A 158 8.32 10.82 -4.83
CA VAL A 158 7.08 10.16 -5.26
C VAL A 158 6.93 10.38 -6.77
N TYR A 159 6.80 9.28 -7.50
CA TYR A 159 6.77 9.28 -8.96
C TYR A 159 5.36 9.22 -9.54
N ASP A 160 4.46 8.49 -8.90
CA ASP A 160 3.11 8.29 -9.41
C ASP A 160 2.12 7.98 -8.28
N VAL A 161 0.84 8.22 -8.53
CA VAL A 161 -0.27 7.88 -7.64
C VAL A 161 -1.48 7.50 -8.47
N GLY A 162 -2.15 6.42 -8.10
CA GLY A 162 -3.27 5.91 -8.87
C GLY A 162 -4.18 5.00 -8.08
N GLN A 163 -5.13 4.42 -8.81
CA GLN A 163 -6.02 3.38 -8.32
C GLN A 163 -5.92 2.17 -9.24
N PHE A 164 -6.08 1.00 -8.64
CA PHE A 164 -6.13 -0.27 -9.32
C PHE A 164 -7.10 -1.19 -8.58
N GLY A 165 -8.27 -1.45 -9.18
CA GLY A 165 -9.36 -2.17 -8.52
C GLY A 165 -9.75 -1.53 -7.17
N PRO A 166 -9.69 -2.30 -6.05
CA PRO A 166 -10.02 -1.78 -4.73
C PRO A 166 -8.84 -1.04 -4.10
N TYR A 167 -7.68 -0.95 -4.75
CA TYR A 167 -6.47 -0.44 -4.14
C TYR A 167 -6.20 0.97 -4.64
N VAL A 168 -5.79 1.85 -3.73
CA VAL A 168 -5.03 3.04 -4.11
C VAL A 168 -3.56 2.73 -3.96
N PHE A 169 -2.74 3.31 -4.82
CA PHE A 169 -1.30 3.10 -4.76
C PHE A 169 -0.54 4.40 -5.00
N TYR A 170 0.69 4.42 -4.53
CA TYR A 170 1.69 5.37 -5.00
C TYR A 170 3.02 4.67 -5.25
N ALA A 171 3.71 5.13 -6.29
CA ALA A 171 5.04 4.67 -6.66
C ALA A 171 6.07 5.71 -6.23
N MET A 172 7.18 5.26 -5.64
CA MET A 172 8.26 6.10 -5.14
C MET A 172 9.63 5.50 -5.47
N ALA A 173 10.69 6.28 -5.28
CA ALA A 173 12.05 5.77 -5.46
C ALA A 173 12.31 4.58 -4.53
N PHE A 174 12.90 3.53 -5.07
CA PHE A 174 13.40 2.42 -4.27
C PHE A 174 14.72 2.83 -3.61
N VAL A 175 14.79 2.66 -2.29
CA VAL A 175 15.99 2.98 -1.48
C VAL A 175 16.49 1.67 -0.85
N PRO A 176 17.67 1.15 -1.24
CA PRO A 176 18.04 -0.24 -0.98
C PRO A 176 18.66 -0.52 0.40
N GLY A 177 19.08 0.49 1.15
CA GLY A 177 19.91 0.33 2.36
C GLY A 177 19.13 0.04 3.64
N GLY A 178 17.83 -0.29 3.55
CA GLY A 178 16.98 -0.56 4.69
C GLY A 178 16.54 0.71 5.43
N THR A 179 16.07 0.54 6.66
CA THR A 179 15.55 1.63 7.50
C THR A 179 16.52 2.04 8.61
N LEU A 180 16.40 3.26 9.13
CA LEU A 180 17.13 3.68 10.33
C LEU A 180 16.77 2.79 11.53
N ALA A 181 15.52 2.32 11.63
CA ALA A 181 15.09 1.37 12.65
C ALA A 181 15.92 0.07 12.62
N GLU A 182 16.15 -0.49 11.43
CA GLU A 182 16.99 -1.70 11.27
C GLU A 182 18.46 -1.43 11.61
N LEU A 183 18.97 -0.25 11.28
CA LEU A 183 20.35 0.13 11.57
C LEU A 183 20.59 0.21 13.07
N VAL A 184 19.76 0.96 13.80
CA VAL A 184 19.92 1.19 15.24
C VAL A 184 19.62 -0.06 16.07
N ALA A 185 18.70 -0.92 15.60
CA ALA A 185 18.44 -2.22 16.22
C ALA A 185 19.67 -3.14 16.20
N LYS A 186 20.52 -3.05 15.18
CA LYS A 186 21.78 -3.80 15.11
C LYS A 186 22.85 -3.18 15.99
N ARG A 187 22.97 -1.85 15.97
CA ARG A 187 23.95 -1.12 16.76
C ARG A 187 23.52 0.34 16.95
N PRO A 188 23.44 0.84 18.20
CA PRO A 188 23.25 2.26 18.46
C PRO A 188 24.32 3.11 17.79
N LEU A 189 23.93 4.28 17.30
CA LEU A 189 24.86 5.27 16.74
C LEU A 189 25.66 5.93 17.87
N SER A 190 26.86 6.42 17.55
CA SER A 190 27.55 7.33 18.48
C SER A 190 26.76 8.64 18.57
N PRO A 191 26.85 9.39 19.69
CA PRO A 191 26.14 10.66 19.82
C PRO A 191 26.39 11.64 18.66
N GLN A 192 27.63 11.70 18.17
CA GLN A 192 28.00 12.52 17.02
C GLN A 192 27.30 12.05 15.75
N ALA A 193 27.34 10.74 15.45
CA ALA A 193 26.69 10.20 14.26
C ALA A 193 25.16 10.34 14.31
N ALA A 194 24.56 10.20 15.49
CA ALA A 194 23.12 10.43 15.70
C ALA A 194 22.75 11.89 15.45
N ALA A 195 23.53 12.84 15.97
CA ALA A 195 23.32 14.27 15.73
C ALA A 195 23.46 14.63 14.24
N ASP A 196 24.47 14.07 13.55
CA ASP A 196 24.66 14.29 12.12
C ASP A 196 23.53 13.69 11.29
N MET A 197 23.03 12.50 11.67
CA MET A 197 21.86 11.86 11.05
C MET A 197 20.62 12.73 11.19
N VAL A 198 20.30 13.16 12.42
CA VAL A 198 19.11 13.98 12.69
C VAL A 198 19.20 15.35 12.05
N ARG A 199 20.39 15.95 11.95
CA ARG A 199 20.59 17.19 11.19
C ARG A 199 20.15 17.03 9.73
N MET A 200 20.60 15.96 9.05
CA MET A 200 20.21 15.71 7.65
C MET A 200 18.71 15.45 7.49
N ILE A 201 18.10 14.74 8.43
CA ILE A 201 16.64 14.50 8.45
C ILE A 201 15.89 15.83 8.67
N ALA A 202 16.35 16.65 9.62
CA ALA A 202 15.75 17.94 9.92
C ALA A 202 15.82 18.91 8.73
N GLU A 203 16.92 18.92 7.97
CA GLU A 203 17.04 19.72 6.74
C GLU A 203 15.99 19.30 5.69
N ALA A 204 15.76 18.00 5.52
CA ALA A 204 14.73 17.49 4.62
C ALA A 204 13.30 17.83 5.11
N VAL A 205 13.04 17.71 6.41
CA VAL A 205 11.75 18.04 7.01
C VAL A 205 11.46 19.53 6.91
N GLN A 206 12.44 20.39 7.18
CA GLN A 206 12.34 21.83 7.04
C GLN A 206 12.01 22.23 5.60
N TYR A 207 12.67 21.62 4.61
CA TYR A 207 12.37 21.84 3.19
C TYR A 207 10.89 21.57 2.85
N ALA A 208 10.30 20.52 3.43
CA ALA A 208 8.88 20.20 3.28
C ALA A 208 7.97 21.19 4.02
N HIS A 209 8.34 21.61 5.24
CA HIS A 209 7.61 22.61 6.03
C HIS A 209 7.49 23.95 5.31
N GLU A 210 8.56 24.41 4.66
CA GLU A 210 8.57 25.64 3.85
C GLU A 210 7.60 25.60 2.65
N ARG A 211 7.17 24.39 2.26
CA ARG A 211 6.18 24.14 1.20
C ARG A 211 4.79 23.79 1.76
N GLY A 212 4.59 23.96 3.06
CA GLY A 212 3.32 23.71 3.74
C GLY A 212 3.00 22.23 3.93
N ILE A 213 3.98 21.33 3.81
CA ILE A 213 3.80 19.89 3.98
C ILE A 213 4.36 19.48 5.35
N ILE A 214 3.54 18.84 6.17
CA ILE A 214 3.92 18.29 7.49
C ILE A 214 3.92 16.77 7.36
N HIS A 215 4.94 16.08 7.88
CA HIS A 215 5.04 14.63 7.78
C HIS A 215 4.02 13.91 8.67
N ARG A 216 3.89 14.33 9.93
CA ARG A 216 2.95 13.85 10.95
C ARG A 216 3.21 12.44 11.52
N ASP A 217 4.15 11.68 10.98
CA ASP A 217 4.48 10.31 11.38
C ASP A 217 6.00 10.05 11.28
N LEU A 218 6.82 11.00 11.75
CA LEU A 218 8.26 10.81 11.76
C LEU A 218 8.66 9.75 12.78
N LYS A 219 9.31 8.69 12.30
CA LYS A 219 9.83 7.58 13.08
C LYS A 219 10.97 6.88 12.33
N PRO A 220 11.86 6.11 13.00
CA PRO A 220 13.01 5.49 12.35
C PRO A 220 12.67 4.55 11.18
N SER A 221 11.48 3.93 11.16
CA SER A 221 11.05 3.08 10.03
C SER A 221 10.64 3.88 8.77
N ASN A 222 10.36 5.18 8.90
CA ASN A 222 10.10 6.08 7.78
C ASN A 222 11.37 6.81 7.29
N ILE A 223 12.53 6.51 7.88
CA ILE A 223 13.83 7.01 7.43
C ILE A 223 14.54 5.86 6.71
N LEU A 224 14.56 5.92 5.38
CA LEU A 224 15.27 4.96 4.54
C LEU A 224 16.74 5.37 4.41
N LEU A 225 17.61 4.40 4.17
CA LEU A 225 19.05 4.63 4.04
C LEU A 225 19.52 4.29 2.62
N GLU A 226 20.27 5.21 2.02
CA GLU A 226 21.01 4.93 0.80
C GLU A 226 22.16 3.94 1.06
N SER A 227 22.76 3.41 0.00
CA SER A 227 23.91 2.51 0.11
C SER A 227 25.12 3.12 0.84
N ASP A 228 25.23 4.45 0.82
CA ASP A 228 26.24 5.23 1.53
C ASP A 228 25.77 5.73 2.91
N GLN A 229 24.67 5.18 3.43
CA GLN A 229 24.07 5.50 4.73
C GLN A 229 23.51 6.93 4.86
N ARG A 230 23.32 7.66 3.74
CA ARG A 230 22.58 8.93 3.78
C ARG A 230 21.08 8.69 4.00
N PRO A 231 20.42 9.45 4.89
CA PRO A 231 19.00 9.28 5.17
C PRO A 231 18.12 9.88 4.07
N LYS A 232 17.00 9.21 3.81
CA LYS A 232 15.89 9.70 3.00
C LYS A 232 14.57 9.51 3.73
N VAL A 233 13.85 10.61 3.91
CA VAL A 233 12.53 10.62 4.56
C VAL A 233 11.47 10.15 3.57
N ALA A 234 10.72 9.11 3.95
CA ALA A 234 9.62 8.53 3.17
C ALA A 234 8.24 8.93 3.73
N ASP A 235 7.16 8.60 3.03
CA ASP A 235 5.78 8.64 3.52
C ASP A 235 5.28 9.99 4.09
N PHE A 236 5.73 11.12 3.52
CA PHE A 236 5.25 12.45 3.90
C PHE A 236 3.74 12.59 3.81
N GLY A 237 3.08 12.78 4.96
CA GLY A 237 1.67 13.17 5.04
C GLY A 237 0.66 12.08 4.67
N LEU A 238 1.08 11.01 3.98
CA LEU A 238 0.19 10.01 3.37
C LEU A 238 -0.45 9.04 4.37
N ALA A 239 0.18 8.78 5.52
CA ALA A 239 -0.25 7.71 6.44
C ALA A 239 -1.31 8.16 7.46
N LYS A 240 -1.13 9.32 8.12
CA LYS A 240 -1.82 9.56 9.39
C LYS A 240 -3.28 10.01 9.30
N GLN A 241 -3.72 10.64 8.21
CA GLN A 241 -5.12 11.06 8.08
C GLN A 241 -6.07 9.91 7.71
N LEU A 242 -5.54 8.93 6.98
CA LEU A 242 -6.23 7.67 6.68
C LEU A 242 -6.49 6.86 7.96
N GLU A 243 -5.52 6.82 8.88
CA GLU A 243 -5.64 6.18 10.20
C GLU A 243 -6.62 6.90 11.15
N SER A 244 -6.71 8.22 11.06
CA SER A 244 -7.52 9.05 11.99
C SER A 244 -9.04 8.91 11.84
N SER A 245 -9.54 8.13 10.87
CA SER A 245 -10.98 8.06 10.60
C SER A 245 -11.53 6.69 10.21
N SER A 246 -10.70 5.65 10.20
CA SER A 246 -11.16 4.27 10.30
C SER A 246 -11.64 4.00 11.72
N ASP A 247 -12.78 3.32 11.88
CA ASP A 247 -13.25 2.78 13.18
C ASP A 247 -12.28 1.70 13.76
N LEU A 248 -11.12 1.47 13.13
CA LEU A 248 -9.99 0.70 13.65
C LEU A 248 -9.47 1.22 15.01
N THR A 249 -9.82 2.45 15.40
CA THR A 249 -9.52 2.95 16.75
C THR A 249 -10.43 2.36 17.84
N ALA A 250 -11.48 1.61 17.48
CA ALA A 250 -12.40 0.99 18.44
C ALA A 250 -11.79 -0.22 19.18
N SER A 251 -10.70 -0.80 18.67
CA SER A 251 -10.04 -1.98 19.25
C SER A 251 -8.97 -1.65 20.31
N GLY A 252 -8.71 -0.37 20.60
CA GLY A 252 -7.74 0.02 21.62
C GLY A 252 -6.27 -0.15 21.20
N ASP A 253 -6.00 -0.38 19.91
CA ASP A 253 -4.66 -0.33 19.37
C ASP A 253 -4.16 1.12 19.38
N VAL A 254 -3.29 1.39 20.35
CA VAL A 254 -2.59 2.67 20.48
C VAL A 254 -1.81 2.92 19.19
N LEU A 255 -2.26 3.94 18.46
CA LEU A 255 -1.82 4.30 17.11
C LEU A 255 -0.33 4.70 17.07
N GLY A 256 0.36 4.27 16.00
CA GLY A 256 1.81 4.44 15.82
C GLY A 256 2.61 3.54 16.76
N THR A 257 3.93 3.47 16.59
CA THR A 257 4.78 3.02 17.71
C THR A 257 4.69 4.15 18.75
N PRO A 258 4.04 3.96 19.92
CA PRO A 258 3.64 5.07 20.79
C PRO A 258 4.76 6.02 21.20
N GLY A 259 6.02 5.58 21.13
CA GLY A 259 7.20 6.37 21.48
C GLY A 259 7.51 7.57 20.56
N TYR A 260 6.92 7.67 19.36
CA TYR A 260 7.22 8.77 18.42
C TYR A 260 6.05 9.74 18.22
N MET A 261 4.88 9.45 18.81
CA MET A 261 3.71 10.28 18.65
C MET A 261 3.74 11.46 19.64
N PRO A 262 3.66 12.71 19.17
CA PRO A 262 3.57 13.86 20.05
C PRO A 262 2.24 13.89 20.83
N PRO A 263 2.24 14.47 22.05
CA PRO A 263 1.10 14.42 22.96
C PRO A 263 -0.17 15.08 22.38
N GLU A 264 -0.04 16.12 21.57
CA GLU A 264 -1.18 16.75 20.89
C GLU A 264 -1.86 15.80 19.90
N GLN A 265 -1.10 14.93 19.22
CA GLN A 265 -1.66 13.93 18.32
C GLN A 265 -2.25 12.75 19.09
N ALA A 266 -1.59 12.31 20.17
CA ALA A 266 -2.13 11.27 21.05
C ALA A 266 -3.43 11.71 21.75
N GLY A 267 -3.56 13.00 22.04
CA GLY A 267 -4.77 13.62 22.58
C GLY A 267 -5.88 13.88 21.56
N GLY A 268 -5.71 13.46 20.30
CA GLY A 268 -6.72 13.60 19.25
C GLY A 268 -6.92 15.03 18.76
N GLN A 269 -5.96 15.95 18.97
CA GLN A 269 -6.08 17.31 18.46
C GLN A 269 -6.01 17.30 16.93
N THR A 270 -6.96 17.99 16.31
CA THR A 270 -7.08 18.04 14.85
C THR A 270 -6.12 19.03 14.18
N SER A 271 -5.63 20.03 14.93
CA SER A 271 -4.68 21.03 14.43
C SER A 271 -3.23 20.62 14.71
N VAL A 272 -2.69 19.75 13.85
CA VAL A 272 -1.28 19.38 13.89
C VAL A 272 -0.44 20.45 13.21
N THR A 273 0.57 20.98 13.91
CA THR A 273 1.52 21.96 13.37
C THR A 273 2.87 21.31 13.09
N THR A 274 3.84 22.08 12.58
CA THR A 274 5.23 21.62 12.40
C THR A 274 5.89 21.15 13.69
N ALA A 275 5.38 21.57 14.86
CA ALA A 275 5.85 21.10 16.17
C ALA A 275 5.75 19.58 16.35
N ALA A 276 4.77 18.93 15.70
CA ALA A 276 4.64 17.48 15.74
C ALA A 276 5.84 16.76 15.11
N ASP A 277 6.34 17.28 14.00
CA ASP A 277 7.53 16.73 13.34
C ASP A 277 8.79 17.03 14.16
N ILE A 278 8.87 18.18 14.82
CA ILE A 278 9.97 18.53 15.74
C ILE A 278 10.04 17.54 16.91
N TYR A 279 8.89 17.16 17.48
CA TYR A 279 8.82 16.11 18.49
C TYR A 279 9.34 14.78 17.93
N GLY A 280 8.88 14.38 16.73
CA GLY A 280 9.34 13.16 16.06
C GLY A 280 10.85 13.13 15.83
N LEU A 281 11.46 14.26 15.43
CA LEU A 281 12.92 14.40 15.32
C LEU A 281 13.62 14.20 16.66
N GLY A 282 13.08 14.75 17.75
CA GLY A 282 13.60 14.56 19.09
C GLY A 282 13.52 13.10 19.56
N ALA A 283 12.40 12.43 19.27
CA ALA A 283 12.21 11.01 19.57
C ALA A 283 13.16 10.12 18.75
N ILE A 284 13.40 10.43 17.48
CA ILE A 284 14.40 9.75 16.64
C ILE A 284 15.81 9.95 17.19
N LEU A 285 16.16 11.15 17.66
CA LEU A 285 17.48 11.42 18.26
C LEU A 285 17.72 10.62 19.56
N TYR A 286 16.66 10.42 20.34
CA TYR A 286 16.73 9.70 21.62
C TYR A 286 16.83 8.18 21.46
N HIS A 287 16.25 7.62 20.39
CA HIS A 287 16.16 6.18 20.12
C HIS A 287 17.52 5.53 19.86
#